data_AF-A0A397CBG5-F1
#
_entry.id   AF-A0A397CBG5-F1
#
_cell.length_a   1.000
_cell.length_b   1.000
_cell.length_c   1.000
_cell.angle_alpha   90.00
_cell.angle_beta   90.00
_cell.angle_gamma   90.00
#
_symmetry.space_group_name_H-M   'P 1'
#
loop_
_entity.id
_entity.type
_entity.pdbx_description
1 polymer ?
#
loop_
_entity_poly.entity_id
_entity_poly.type
_entity_poly.pdbx_seq_one_letter_code
_entity_poly.pdbx_strand_id
1 'polypeptide(L)' 'MSRTVDNEVRHTMEAFSELNYEKLADVFLTYQLVMRLVIEHNEDNKFALPHLKKAALRRAGLLMSNVACPVSLLS' A
#
# COMPACT_ATOMS: atom_id res chain seq x y z
N MET A 1 -5.94 8.69 -27.20
CA MET A 1 -6.78 9.66 -26.46
C MET A 1 -5.85 10.50 -25.60
N SER A 2 -5.78 11.83 -25.84
CA SER A 2 -4.95 12.72 -25.02
C SER A 2 -5.59 12.90 -23.64
N ARG A 3 -4.84 12.61 -22.56
CA ARG A 3 -5.29 12.98 -21.21
C ARG A 3 -5.22 14.51 -21.11
N THR A 4 -6.36 15.14 -20.85
CA THR A 4 -6.41 16.57 -20.52
C THR A 4 -6.19 16.74 -19.02
N VAL A 5 -5.66 17.90 -18.62
CA VAL A 5 -5.49 18.26 -17.20
C VAL A 5 -6.83 18.13 -16.46
N ASP A 6 -7.94 18.54 -17.08
CA ASP A 6 -9.28 18.43 -16.49
C ASP A 6 -9.68 16.98 -16.17
N ASN A 7 -9.28 16.03 -17.02
CA ASN A 7 -9.55 14.61 -16.77
C ASN A 7 -8.72 14.09 -15.58
N GLU A 8 -7.49 14.56 -15.41
CA GLU A 8 -6.66 14.19 -14.26
C GLU A 8 -7.20 14.78 -12.95
N VAL A 9 -7.63 16.05 -12.99
CA VAL A 9 -8.28 16.71 -11.84
C VAL A 9 -9.54 15.94 -11.45
N ARG A 10 -10.43 15.63 -12.42
CA ARG A 10 -11.66 14.89 -12.14
C ARG A 10 -11.38 13.52 -11.53
N HIS A 11 -10.48 12.72 -12.11
CA HIS A 11 -10.16 11.39 -11.57
C HIS A 11 -9.54 11.48 -10.18
N THR A 12 -8.73 12.51 -9.90
CA THR A 12 -8.14 12.71 -8.56
C THR A 12 -9.23 13.01 -7.53
N MET A 13 -10.20 13.86 -7.88
CA MET A 13 -11.32 14.20 -7.01
C MET A 13 -12.25 13.00 -6.77
N GLU A 14 -12.51 12.18 -7.79
CA GLU A 14 -13.26 10.93 -7.67
C GLU A 14 -12.53 9.91 -6.78
N ALA A 15 -11.23 9.72 -6.99
CA ALA A 15 -10.44 8.84 -6.11
C ALA A 15 -10.44 9.33 -4.66
N PHE A 16 -10.40 10.66 -4.45
CA PHE A 16 -10.44 11.26 -3.12
C PHE A 16 -11.81 11.10 -2.44
N SER A 17 -12.92 11.20 -3.18
CA SER A 17 -14.26 11.00 -2.61
C SER A 17 -14.53 9.54 -2.22
N GLU A 18 -13.85 8.59 -2.86
CA GLU A 18 -13.87 7.17 -2.49
C GLU A 18 -12.95 6.81 -1.31
N LEU A 19 -12.09 7.74 -0.85
CA LEU A 19 -11.23 7.49 0.30
C LEU A 19 -12.05 7.43 1.58
N ASN A 20 -12.04 6.26 2.20
CA ASN A 20 -12.53 6.06 3.56
C ASN A 20 -11.40 5.55 4.46
N TYR A 21 -11.66 5.49 5.77
CA TYR A 21 -10.67 5.05 6.75
C TYR A 21 -10.10 3.66 6.43
N GLU A 22 -10.96 2.72 6.01
CA GLU A 22 -10.52 1.36 5.67
C GLU A 22 -9.56 1.36 4.46
N LYS A 23 -9.88 2.14 3.43
CA LYS A 23 -9.04 2.29 2.25
C LYS A 23 -7.70 2.92 2.60
N LEU A 24 -7.70 3.94 3.46
CA LEU A 24 -6.48 4.58 3.93
C LEU A 24 -5.61 3.61 4.74
N ALA A 25 -6.21 2.82 5.63
CA ALA A 25 -5.51 1.77 6.38
C ALA A 25 -4.90 0.71 5.44
N ASP A 26 -5.63 0.30 4.40
CA ASP A 26 -5.13 -0.63 3.38
C ASP A 26 -3.96 -0.08 2.57
N VAL A 27 -3.99 1.21 2.23
CA VAL A 27 -2.88 1.92 1.58
C VAL A 27 -1.68 1.95 2.52
N PHE A 28 -1.87 2.30 3.79
CA PHE A 28 -0.79 2.39 4.77
C PHE A 28 -0.09 1.05 5.01
N LEU A 29 -0.84 -0.06 5.14
CA LEU A 29 -0.26 -1.41 5.24
C LEU A 29 0.55 -1.79 4.00
N THR A 30 0.09 -1.40 2.82
CA THR A 30 0.82 -1.64 1.57
C THR A 30 2.11 -0.84 1.53
N TYR A 31 2.06 0.42 1.96
CA TYR A 31 3.24 1.28 2.04
C TYR A 31 4.27 0.72 3.04
N GLN A 32 3.85 0.28 4.22
CA GLN A 32 4.76 -0.36 5.17
C GLN A 32 5.42 -1.63 4.61
N LEU A 33 4.67 -2.43 3.84
CA LEU A 33 5.23 -3.60 3.15
C LEU A 33 6.26 -3.19 2.11
N VAL A 34 5.98 -2.16 1.30
CA VAL A 34 6.94 -1.60 0.34
C VAL A 34 8.22 -1.18 1.07
N MET A 35 8.10 -0.38 2.13
CA MET A 35 9.25 0.09 2.90
C MET A 35 10.09 -1.06 3.45
N ARG A 36 9.46 -2.11 3.98
CA ARG A 36 10.18 -3.31 4.41
C ARG A 36 10.92 -3.98 3.24
N LEU A 37 10.28 -4.12 2.09
CA LEU A 37 10.89 -4.75 0.92
C LEU A 37 12.06 -3.95 0.36
N VAL A 38 11.97 -2.61 0.37
CA VAL A 38 13.08 -1.72 0.01
C VAL A 38 14.29 -2.00 0.89
N ILE A 39 14.10 -2.10 2.22
CA ILE A 39 15.19 -2.43 3.15
C ILE A 39 15.73 -3.84 2.87
N GLU A 40 14.84 -4.83 2.68
CA GLU A 40 15.19 -6.23 2.41
C GLU A 40 16.01 -6.43 1.11
N HIS A 41 15.86 -5.52 0.14
CA HIS A 41 16.51 -5.59 -1.17
C HIS A 41 17.60 -4.51 -1.35
N ASN A 42 18.20 -4.01 -0.26
CA ASN A 42 19.26 -3.00 -0.29
C ASN A 42 18.89 -1.78 -1.16
N GLU A 43 17.72 -1.21 -0.90
CA GLU A 43 17.20 0.00 -1.56
C GLU A 43 16.85 -0.17 -3.05
N ASP A 44 16.95 -1.37 -3.63
CA ASP A 44 16.45 -1.64 -4.99
C ASP A 44 14.91 -1.75 -4.99
N ASN A 45 14.28 -1.19 -6.01
CA ASN A 45 12.82 -1.24 -6.22
C ASN A 45 12.39 -2.37 -7.15
N LYS A 46 13.32 -3.24 -7.57
CA LYS A 46 13.04 -4.40 -8.43
C LYS A 46 12.53 -5.61 -7.64
N PHE A 47 11.49 -5.42 -6.84
CA PHE A 47 10.80 -6.50 -6.14
C PHE A 47 9.33 -6.57 -6.55
N ALA A 48 8.79 -7.78 -6.60
CA ALA A 48 7.37 -7.98 -6.78
C ALA A 48 6.66 -7.70 -5.45
N LEU A 49 5.59 -6.90 -5.47
CA LEU A 49 4.78 -6.66 -4.29
C LEU A 49 3.89 -7.88 -4.00
N PRO A 50 4.09 -8.60 -2.88
CA PRO A 50 3.24 -9.74 -2.55
C PRO A 50 1.84 -9.28 -2.18
N HIS A 51 0.82 -10.04 -2.59
CA HIS A 51 -0.56 -9.77 -2.22
C HIS A 51 -0.79 -10.07 -0.73
N LEU A 52 -0.98 -9.02 0.06
CA LEU A 52 -1.30 -9.09 1.51
C LEU A 52 -2.65 -9.74 1.84
N LYS A 53 -3.51 -10.04 0.85
CA LYS A 53 -4.86 -10.58 1.05
C LYS A 53 -5.68 -9.81 2.10
N LYS A 54 -5.52 -8.47 2.15
CA LYS A 54 -6.02 -7.58 3.22
C LYS A 54 -7.51 -7.80 3.54
N ALA A 55 -8.36 -7.82 2.52
CA ALA A 55 -9.79 -8.07 2.68
C ALA A 55 -10.11 -9.46 3.27
N ALA A 56 -9.38 -10.50 2.88
CA ALA A 56 -9.58 -11.84 3.43
C ALA A 56 -9.14 -11.92 4.90
N LEU A 57 -7.97 -11.36 5.22
CA LEU A 57 -7.46 -11.32 6.60
C LEU A 57 -8.35 -10.46 7.51
N ARG A 58 -8.87 -9.34 7.01
CA ARG A 58 -9.80 -8.48 7.75
C ARG A 58 -11.09 -9.22 8.11
N ARG A 59 -11.71 -9.91 7.14
CA ARG A 59 -12.90 -10.72 7.39
C ARG A 59 -12.66 -11.85 8.40
N ALA A 60 -11.44 -12.37 8.46
CA ALA A 60 -11.03 -13.37 9.45
C ALA A 60 -10.66 -12.77 10.82
N GLY A 61 -10.61 -11.44 10.97
CA GLY A 61 -10.12 -10.79 12.20
C GLY A 61 -8.61 -10.92 12.42
N LEU A 62 -7.85 -11.26 11.38
CA LEU A 62 -6.40 -11.56 11.43
C LEU A 62 -5.55 -10.51 10.73
N LEU A 63 -6.15 -9.42 10.24
CA LEU A 63 -5.38 -8.37 9.58
C LEU A 63 -4.50 -7.65 10.61
N MET A 64 -3.20 -7.65 10.35
CA MET A 64 -2.22 -6.92 11.16
C MET A 64 -2.50 -5.41 11.17
N SER A 65 -2.24 -4.75 12.30
CA SER A 65 -2.29 -3.28 12.39
C SER A 65 -1.11 -2.63 11.67
N ASN A 66 0.04 -3.31 11.65
CA ASN A 66 1.27 -2.86 11.03
C ASN A 66 2.06 -4.03 10.44
N VAL A 67 2.85 -3.77 9.40
CA VAL A 67 3.80 -4.75 8.87
C VAL A 67 5.01 -4.85 9.80
N ALA A 68 5.28 -6.04 10.32
CA ALA A 68 6.47 -6.29 11.14
C ALA A 68 7.74 -6.21 10.29
N CYS A 69 8.75 -5.48 10.77
CA CYS A 69 10.08 -5.43 10.19
C CYS A 69 11.05 -6.26 11.06
N PRO A 70 11.65 -7.35 10.53
CA PRO A 70 12.66 -8.11 11.25
C PRO A 70 13.86 -7.25 11.65
N VAL A 71 14.31 -7.37 12.90
CA VAL A 71 15.48 -6.62 13.42
C VAL A 71 16.75 -6.90 12.62
N SER A 72 16.87 -8.10 12.04
CA SER A 72 17.98 -8.48 11.17
C SER A 72 18.11 -7.62 9.91
N LEU A 73 17.08 -6.85 9.54
CA LEU A 73 17.09 -5.93 8.41
C LEU A 73 17.54 -4.50 8.78
N LEU A 74 17.73 -4.19 10.07
CA LEU A 74 18.06 -2.84 10.55
C LEU A 74 19.58 -2.61 10.70
N SER A 75 20.39 -3.31 9.90
CA SER A 75 21.86 -3.31 9.94
C SER A 75 22.48 -1.99 9.52
#